data_AF-A0A955IFD1-F1
#
_entry.id   AF-A0A955IFD1-F1
#
_cell.length_a   1.000
_cell.length_b   1.000
_cell.length_c   1.000
_cell.angle_alpha   90.00
_cell.angle_beta   90.00
_cell.angle_gamma   90.00
#
_symmetry.space_group_name_H-M   'P 1'
#
loop_
_entity.id
_entity.type
_entity.pdbx_description
1 polymer ?
#
loop_
_entity_poly.entity_id
_entity_poly.type
_entity_poly.pdbx_seq_one_letter_code
_entity_poly.pdbx_strand_id
1 'polypeptide(L)'
;MISSPPISVRRFTHRNGHCMPSPARVLRISWCEILLVVGIVVAAWRIPSPAPPRFVVHPAQHATNDPPRVWSIFLPTPSASAHSASVAALPGGDLLVAWFSGTSEGASDVTIEFARVRDGNVLDTWTALTREELQDALKRVVRKLGNPVIGVDAHGVLHLFVVSVSYGGWSGGAINHLESTDEGRSWHSIRRLVLSPFFNLSTLVRTSIVPLADGTIGLPAYHEFIHKWGLWVRLTRDGAVLSCAQMPQPVPALQPAVAPIDDHRAAAALRFGGSGGDRIPWSLTEDGGKTWQTEPPRALLNPNSSVAMIRLSDGSLLLAANPHATERSLLQLFRSHDEGRTWTLARSISHSDDPYAEVSYPALEQDGAGQIILAYTDRRSSIRVCGFNLSWLDADLDEIPVTVVQPPARSASATLAEPRAWSYGLVAQVLVVATVLRLGLTFARWCSRSASAARRRGWMWLPLGVGAAAISVVPIDGLPIAWHLHGLIGDPSVTSAVLMSVWIVAPDRLPPAPRTLLAAVPLVVLLLLLYLPLSVFPAMGIDTYALGWRPWVLLLFVAVAGVVIRVRSARGVCLAIGAAAPIAYAMGLLESDNLWDYLVDPMLLMFGVGSCLATLAVWSFRRFVRGTVASA
;
A
#
# COMPACT_ATOMS: atom_id res chain seq x y z
N MET A 1 94.46 17.03 -10.96
CA MET A 1 94.19 18.05 -11.99
C MET A 1 93.49 17.39 -13.17
N ILE A 2 92.22 17.74 -13.38
CA ILE A 2 91.51 17.97 -14.65
C ILE A 2 91.70 16.95 -15.80
N SER A 3 90.65 16.18 -16.16
CA SER A 3 89.82 16.45 -17.37
C SER A 3 88.78 15.35 -17.66
N SER A 4 87.51 15.78 -17.61
CA SER A 4 86.35 15.52 -18.51
C SER A 4 85.96 14.11 -18.99
N PRO A 5 84.66 13.72 -18.92
CA PRO A 5 84.13 12.48 -19.53
C PRO A 5 83.59 12.72 -20.95
N PRO A 6 83.52 11.68 -21.82
CA PRO A 6 82.88 11.82 -23.12
C PRO A 6 81.39 11.45 -23.12
N ILE A 7 80.68 12.17 -23.99
CA ILE A 7 79.25 12.17 -24.29
C ILE A 7 78.84 10.86 -25.00
N SER A 8 77.74 10.24 -24.57
CA SER A 8 77.11 9.13 -25.31
C SER A 8 76.01 9.65 -26.25
N VAL A 9 76.20 9.46 -27.55
CA VAL A 9 75.25 9.78 -28.60
C VAL A 9 74.30 8.60 -28.80
N ARG A 10 73.00 8.85 -28.67
CA ARG A 10 71.90 7.91 -28.96
C ARG A 10 71.94 7.47 -30.44
N ARG A 11 72.05 6.17 -30.70
CA ARG A 11 71.63 5.57 -31.99
C ARG A 11 70.16 5.14 -31.90
N PHE A 12 69.32 5.85 -32.63
CA PHE A 12 67.99 5.39 -33.03
C PHE A 12 68.15 4.15 -33.93
N THR A 13 67.54 3.03 -33.55
CA THR A 13 67.25 1.94 -34.49
C THR A 13 65.76 1.66 -34.47
N HIS A 14 65.12 1.98 -35.59
CA HIS A 14 63.76 1.56 -35.92
C HIS A 14 63.73 0.03 -36.02
N ARG A 15 62.86 -0.61 -35.22
CA ARG A 15 62.38 -1.96 -35.50
C ARG A 15 60.85 -1.92 -35.55
N ASN A 16 60.32 -1.95 -36.77
CA ASN A 16 58.93 -2.22 -37.06
C ASN A 16 58.61 -3.65 -36.63
N GLY A 17 58.00 -3.81 -35.45
CA GLY A 17 57.34 -5.03 -35.04
C GLY A 17 55.85 -4.91 -35.37
N HIS A 18 55.40 -5.61 -36.41
CA HIS A 18 53.97 -5.84 -36.63
C HIS A 18 53.40 -6.60 -35.43
N CYS A 19 52.62 -5.91 -34.60
CA CYS A 19 51.74 -6.55 -33.62
C CYS A 19 50.68 -7.35 -34.38
N MET A 20 50.74 -8.68 -34.28
CA MET A 20 49.58 -9.55 -34.51
C MET A 20 48.41 -9.05 -33.64
N PRO A 21 47.17 -8.99 -34.15
CA PRO A 21 46.01 -8.74 -33.31
C PRO A 21 45.89 -9.87 -32.28
N SER A 22 45.77 -9.52 -31.00
CA SER A 22 45.55 -10.46 -29.91
C SER A 22 44.38 -11.41 -30.24
N PRO A 23 44.44 -12.68 -29.81
CA PRO A 23 43.33 -13.61 -30.03
C PRO A 23 42.06 -13.01 -29.42
N ALA A 24 40.98 -13.05 -30.21
CA ALA A 24 39.67 -12.54 -29.86
C ALA A 24 39.37 -12.83 -28.38
N ARG A 25 39.06 -11.78 -27.59
CA ARG A 25 38.57 -11.95 -26.22
C ARG A 25 37.29 -12.79 -26.32
N VAL A 26 37.40 -14.09 -26.12
CA VAL A 26 36.25 -14.95 -25.90
C VAL A 26 35.53 -14.36 -24.71
N LEU A 27 34.31 -13.85 -24.94
CA LEU A 27 33.42 -13.34 -23.90
C LEU A 27 33.11 -14.51 -22.97
N ARG A 28 33.91 -14.66 -21.90
CA ARG A 28 33.58 -15.59 -20.82
C ARG A 28 32.32 -15.07 -20.13
N ILE A 29 31.24 -15.85 -20.25
CA ILE A 29 30.01 -15.65 -19.51
C ILE A 29 30.29 -16.09 -18.07
N SER A 30 30.04 -15.18 -17.12
CA SER A 30 30.12 -15.41 -15.69
C SER A 30 28.80 -15.97 -15.16
N TRP A 31 28.87 -16.69 -14.03
CA TRP A 31 27.68 -17.19 -13.34
C TRP A 31 26.67 -16.10 -13.00
N CYS A 32 27.10 -14.88 -12.69
CA CYS A 32 26.19 -13.75 -12.42
C CYS A 32 25.39 -13.34 -13.66
N GLU A 33 25.95 -13.48 -14.86
CA GLU A 33 25.22 -13.18 -16.12
C GLU A 33 24.19 -14.24 -16.43
N ILE A 34 24.52 -15.52 -16.20
CA ILE A 34 23.56 -16.62 -16.31
C ILE A 34 22.41 -16.40 -15.32
N LEU A 35 22.72 -16.10 -14.06
CA LEU A 35 21.72 -15.83 -13.03
C LEU A 35 20.88 -14.59 -13.33
N LEU A 36 21.46 -13.56 -13.95
CA LEU A 36 20.71 -12.37 -14.37
C LEU A 36 19.68 -12.72 -15.43
N VAL A 37 20.09 -13.44 -16.48
CA VAL A 37 19.19 -13.86 -17.56
C VAL A 37 18.11 -14.81 -17.02
N VAL A 38 18.50 -15.82 -16.25
CA VAL A 38 17.56 -16.76 -15.60
C VAL A 38 16.59 -15.99 -14.71
N GLY A 39 17.07 -15.06 -13.89
CA GLY A 39 16.23 -14.24 -13.03
C GLY A 39 15.20 -13.43 -13.80
N ILE A 40 15.60 -12.76 -14.88
CA ILE A 40 14.69 -11.98 -15.72
C ILE A 40 13.66 -12.88 -16.40
N VAL A 41 14.07 -14.03 -16.94
CA VAL A 41 13.17 -14.97 -17.62
C VAL A 41 12.17 -15.58 -16.63
N VAL A 42 12.63 -16.01 -15.45
CA VAL A 42 11.77 -16.60 -14.42
C VAL A 42 10.82 -15.55 -13.84
N ALA A 43 11.29 -14.31 -13.63
CA ALA A 43 10.43 -13.20 -13.25
C ALA A 43 9.37 -12.92 -14.32
N ALA A 44 9.77 -12.80 -15.58
CA ALA A 44 8.86 -12.57 -16.70
C ALA A 44 7.78 -13.66 -16.80
N TRP A 45 8.14 -14.92 -16.55
CA TRP A 45 7.21 -16.04 -16.55
C TRP A 45 6.22 -16.02 -15.37
N ARG A 46 6.58 -15.40 -14.25
CA ARG A 46 5.76 -15.28 -13.04
C ARG A 46 4.85 -14.04 -13.02
N ILE A 47 5.03 -13.09 -13.93
CA ILE A 47 4.20 -11.88 -14.00
C ILE A 47 2.74 -12.29 -14.20
N PRO A 48 1.82 -11.88 -13.31
CA PRO A 48 0.39 -12.10 -13.52
C PRO A 48 -0.04 -11.49 -14.85
N SER A 49 -0.73 -12.29 -15.67
CA SER A 49 -1.35 -11.84 -16.92
C SER A 49 -2.87 -11.93 -16.81
N PRO A 50 -3.49 -11.16 -15.89
CA PRO A 50 -4.94 -11.20 -15.70
C PRO A 50 -5.66 -10.71 -16.95
N ALA A 51 -6.88 -11.18 -17.16
CA ALA A 51 -7.75 -10.65 -18.21
C ALA A 51 -7.93 -9.13 -18.04
N PRO A 52 -8.29 -8.40 -19.10
CA PRO A 52 -8.73 -7.02 -18.96
C PRO A 52 -9.84 -6.92 -17.90
N PRO A 53 -9.73 -6.00 -16.93
CA PRO A 53 -10.75 -5.83 -15.90
C PRO A 53 -12.07 -5.42 -16.54
N ARG A 54 -13.14 -6.05 -16.08
CA ARG A 54 -14.53 -5.69 -16.40
C ARG A 54 -15.34 -5.74 -15.12
N PHE A 55 -16.23 -4.78 -14.92
CA PHE A 55 -17.12 -4.76 -13.76
C PHE A 55 -18.20 -5.83 -13.92
N VAL A 56 -18.62 -6.42 -12.79
CA VAL A 56 -19.84 -7.22 -12.76
C VAL A 56 -21.03 -6.25 -12.70
N VAL A 57 -21.87 -6.28 -13.73
CA VAL A 57 -23.12 -5.50 -13.76
C VAL A 57 -24.27 -6.43 -14.12
N HIS A 58 -25.29 -6.42 -13.29
CA HIS A 58 -26.52 -7.16 -13.57
C HIS A 58 -27.41 -6.34 -14.50
N PRO A 59 -28.02 -6.97 -15.54
CA PRO A 59 -29.02 -6.33 -16.38
C PRO A 59 -30.11 -5.71 -15.51
N ALA A 60 -30.56 -4.51 -15.89
CA ALA A 60 -31.61 -3.83 -15.16
C ALA A 60 -32.87 -4.71 -15.12
N GLN A 61 -33.32 -5.06 -13.93
CA GLN A 61 -34.57 -5.75 -13.70
C GLN A 61 -35.67 -4.71 -13.53
N HIS A 62 -36.86 -5.01 -14.07
CA HIS A 62 -38.02 -4.14 -13.90
C HIS A 62 -38.47 -4.14 -12.44
N ALA A 63 -39.09 -3.04 -12.02
CA ALA A 63 -39.68 -2.93 -10.68
C ALA A 63 -40.57 -4.14 -10.39
N THR A 64 -40.23 -4.90 -9.36
CA THR A 64 -41.08 -5.94 -8.81
C THR A 64 -42.28 -5.28 -8.14
N ASN A 65 -43.50 -5.76 -8.38
CA ASN A 65 -44.74 -5.30 -7.70
C ASN A 65 -44.80 -5.69 -6.21
N ASP A 66 -43.63 -5.86 -5.58
CA ASP A 66 -43.53 -6.15 -4.15
C ASP A 66 -44.05 -4.95 -3.34
N PRO A 67 -44.77 -5.18 -2.24
CA PRO A 67 -45.14 -4.09 -1.35
C PRO A 67 -43.89 -3.42 -0.76
N PRO A 68 -43.95 -2.12 -0.40
CA PRO A 68 -42.90 -1.45 0.36
C PRO A 68 -42.53 -2.24 1.62
N ARG A 69 -41.23 -2.54 1.79
CA ARG A 69 -40.68 -3.21 2.96
C ARG A 69 -39.54 -2.35 3.52
N VAL A 70 -39.53 -2.20 4.84
CA VAL A 70 -38.50 -1.46 5.56
C VAL A 70 -38.37 -2.00 6.99
N TRP A 71 -37.14 -2.05 7.49
CA TRP A 71 -36.82 -2.30 8.89
C TRP A 71 -35.56 -1.54 9.28
N SER A 72 -35.39 -1.28 10.58
CA SER A 72 -34.13 -0.76 11.12
C SER A 72 -33.85 -1.26 12.52
N ILE A 73 -32.55 -1.45 12.82
CA ILE A 73 -32.04 -1.91 14.11
C ILE A 73 -30.77 -1.17 14.51
N PHE A 74 -30.55 -1.08 15.81
CA PHE A 74 -29.24 -0.74 16.38
C PHE A 74 -28.46 -2.02 16.67
N LEU A 75 -27.18 -2.03 16.31
CA LEU A 75 -26.29 -3.14 16.65
C LEU A 75 -25.78 -2.99 18.09
N PRO A 76 -25.44 -4.11 18.76
CA PRO A 76 -24.84 -4.07 20.08
C PRO A 76 -23.49 -3.34 20.05
N THR A 77 -23.26 -2.47 21.04
CA THR A 77 -22.06 -1.64 21.13
C THR A 77 -21.27 -2.04 22.38
N PRO A 78 -20.21 -2.86 22.24
CA PRO A 78 -19.50 -3.38 23.40
C PRO A 78 -18.67 -2.31 24.13
N SER A 79 -18.38 -1.19 23.48
CA SER A 79 -17.54 -0.10 24.00
C SER A 79 -18.19 1.26 23.78
N ALA A 80 -17.59 2.31 24.36
CA ALA A 80 -18.10 3.68 24.33
C ALA A 80 -18.19 4.28 22.92
N SER A 81 -17.34 3.82 21.99
CA SER A 81 -17.35 4.25 20.60
C SER A 81 -17.54 3.10 19.63
N ALA A 82 -18.30 3.35 18.57
CA ALA A 82 -18.51 2.48 17.42
C ALA A 82 -18.55 3.32 16.14
N HIS A 83 -17.78 2.94 15.11
CA HIS A 83 -17.65 3.75 13.90
C HIS A 83 -17.22 2.94 12.67
N SER A 84 -17.40 3.54 11.48
CA SER A 84 -16.92 3.05 10.18
C SER A 84 -17.49 1.68 9.83
N ALA A 85 -18.82 1.62 9.72
CA ALA A 85 -19.54 0.40 9.37
C ALA A 85 -19.29 -0.03 7.92
N SER A 86 -19.30 -1.34 7.69
CA SER A 86 -19.31 -2.02 6.39
C SER A 86 -20.31 -3.17 6.44
N VAL A 87 -20.90 -3.52 5.31
CA VAL A 87 -21.90 -4.59 5.22
C VAL A 87 -21.63 -5.47 4.00
N ALA A 88 -21.92 -6.76 4.10
CA ALA A 88 -21.89 -7.71 3.00
C ALA A 88 -23.06 -8.69 3.10
N ALA A 89 -23.67 -9.02 1.96
CA ALA A 89 -24.67 -10.07 1.89
C ALA A 89 -23.99 -11.46 1.86
N LEU A 90 -24.48 -12.39 2.68
CA LEU A 90 -24.05 -13.78 2.70
C LEU A 90 -24.91 -14.63 1.74
N PRO A 91 -24.38 -15.73 1.16
CA PRO A 91 -25.13 -16.60 0.25
C PRO A 91 -26.43 -17.19 0.82
N GLY A 92 -26.59 -17.24 2.15
CA GLY A 92 -27.78 -17.71 2.85
C GLY A 92 -28.85 -16.65 3.14
N GLY A 93 -28.75 -15.45 2.55
CA GLY A 93 -29.67 -14.34 2.78
C GLY A 93 -29.49 -13.61 4.11
N ASP A 94 -28.44 -13.95 4.86
CA ASP A 94 -28.01 -13.19 6.03
C ASP A 94 -27.12 -12.03 5.63
N LEU A 95 -27.05 -11.05 6.51
CA LEU A 95 -26.15 -9.92 6.40
C LEU A 95 -25.04 -10.08 7.42
N LEU A 96 -23.81 -9.83 7.00
CA LEU A 96 -22.70 -9.62 7.92
C LEU A 96 -22.41 -8.13 7.97
N VAL A 97 -22.35 -7.57 9.16
CA VAL A 97 -22.03 -6.16 9.39
C VAL A 97 -20.77 -6.07 10.24
N ALA A 98 -19.82 -5.24 9.81
CA ALA A 98 -18.55 -5.01 10.47
C ALA A 98 -18.41 -3.54 10.89
N TRP A 99 -17.83 -3.28 12.05
CA TRP A 99 -17.44 -1.93 12.50
C TRP A 99 -16.24 -2.04 13.44
N PHE A 100 -15.58 -0.93 13.74
CA PHE A 100 -14.61 -0.91 14.84
C PHE A 100 -15.23 -0.34 16.11
N SER A 101 -14.85 -0.88 17.27
CA SER A 101 -15.35 -0.45 18.56
C SER A 101 -14.22 -0.37 19.59
N GLY A 102 -14.26 0.61 20.50
CA GLY A 102 -13.26 0.82 21.54
C GLY A 102 -13.58 2.03 22.40
N THR A 103 -12.69 2.39 23.32
CA THR A 103 -12.87 3.58 24.17
C THR A 103 -12.91 4.87 23.36
N SER A 104 -12.09 4.97 22.31
CA SER A 104 -12.12 6.06 21.32
C SER A 104 -11.45 5.64 20.02
N GLU A 105 -11.65 6.41 18.95
CA GLU A 105 -11.04 6.17 17.64
C GLU A 105 -9.50 6.09 17.74
N GLY A 106 -8.94 4.93 17.38
CA GLY A 106 -7.50 4.70 17.39
C GLY A 106 -6.90 4.44 18.78
N ALA A 107 -7.71 4.17 19.79
CA ALA A 107 -7.25 3.66 21.08
C ALA A 107 -6.72 2.22 20.96
N SER A 108 -5.92 1.78 21.96
CA SER A 108 -5.27 0.47 21.93
C SER A 108 -6.22 -0.71 22.14
N ASP A 109 -7.41 -0.45 22.68
CA ASP A 109 -8.48 -1.41 22.94
C ASP A 109 -9.46 -1.53 21.76
N VAL A 110 -9.18 -0.89 20.63
CA VAL A 110 -10.04 -0.98 19.44
C VAL A 110 -10.02 -2.39 18.86
N THR A 111 -11.20 -2.96 18.70
CA THR A 111 -11.47 -4.25 18.06
C THR A 111 -12.32 -4.06 16.80
N ILE A 112 -12.25 -5.02 15.89
CA ILE A 112 -13.22 -5.17 14.80
C ILE A 112 -14.31 -6.11 15.27
N GLU A 113 -15.55 -5.63 15.21
CA GLU A 113 -16.74 -6.29 15.71
C GLU A 113 -17.64 -6.69 14.55
N PHE A 114 -18.16 -7.91 14.59
CA PHE A 114 -19.09 -8.44 13.60
C PHE A 114 -20.47 -8.71 14.22
N ALA A 115 -21.52 -8.52 13.41
CA ALA A 115 -22.88 -8.94 13.69
C ALA A 115 -23.47 -9.66 12.48
N ARG A 116 -24.12 -10.81 12.73
CA ARG A 116 -24.95 -11.49 11.74
C ARG A 116 -26.39 -11.02 11.92
N VAL A 117 -27.01 -10.53 10.86
CA VAL A 117 -28.35 -9.91 10.88
C VAL A 117 -29.25 -10.55 9.84
N ARG A 118 -30.53 -10.76 10.19
CA ARG A 118 -31.59 -11.18 9.26
C ARG A 118 -32.88 -10.44 9.59
N ASP A 119 -33.48 -9.80 8.58
CA ASP A 119 -34.81 -9.19 8.66
C ASP A 119 -35.03 -8.34 9.93
N GLY A 120 -34.08 -7.45 10.23
CA GLY A 120 -34.16 -6.59 11.43
C GLY A 120 -33.99 -7.34 12.75
N ASN A 121 -33.30 -8.47 12.77
CA ASN A 121 -32.92 -9.19 13.98
C ASN A 121 -31.43 -9.48 13.99
N VAL A 122 -30.78 -9.23 15.13
CA VAL A 122 -29.39 -9.63 15.37
C VAL A 122 -29.40 -11.10 15.78
N LEU A 123 -28.79 -11.95 14.95
CA LEU A 123 -28.70 -13.39 15.20
C LEU A 123 -27.51 -13.74 16.08
N ASP A 124 -26.38 -13.06 15.87
CA ASP A 124 -25.13 -13.30 16.60
C ASP A 124 -24.19 -12.09 16.53
N THR A 125 -23.30 -11.96 17.50
CA THR A 125 -22.21 -10.97 17.52
C THR A 125 -20.93 -11.55 18.12
N TRP A 126 -19.77 -11.16 17.59
CA TRP A 126 -18.46 -11.58 18.09
C TRP A 126 -17.37 -10.57 17.72
N THR A 127 -16.26 -10.58 18.47
CA THR A 127 -15.04 -9.88 18.07
C THR A 127 -14.36 -10.67 16.96
N ALA A 128 -14.27 -10.07 15.78
CA ALA A 128 -13.70 -10.67 14.59
C ALA A 128 -12.18 -10.52 14.53
N LEU A 129 -11.63 -9.39 14.99
CA LEU A 129 -10.18 -9.16 14.97
C LEU A 129 -9.76 -8.18 16.06
N THR A 130 -8.74 -8.54 16.82
CA THR A 130 -8.05 -7.67 17.77
C THR A 130 -6.75 -7.12 17.19
N ARG A 131 -6.25 -6.05 17.82
CA ARG A 131 -4.98 -5.43 17.46
C ARG A 131 -3.81 -6.38 17.71
N GLU A 132 -3.86 -7.14 18.80
CA GLU A 132 -2.85 -8.10 19.23
C GLU A 132 -2.75 -9.28 18.25
N GLU A 133 -3.90 -9.80 17.81
CA GLU A 133 -3.99 -10.84 16.77
C GLU A 133 -3.35 -10.35 15.47
N LEU A 134 -3.73 -9.17 14.97
CA LEU A 134 -3.15 -8.63 13.74
C LEU A 134 -1.64 -8.39 13.88
N GLN A 135 -1.20 -7.88 15.03
CA GLN A 135 0.22 -7.66 15.34
C GLN A 135 1.02 -8.95 15.34
N ASP A 136 0.50 -10.03 15.94
CA ASP A 136 1.15 -11.33 15.90
C ASP A 136 1.16 -11.91 14.49
N ALA A 137 0.05 -11.85 13.75
CA ALA A 137 -0.03 -12.35 12.39
C ALA A 137 0.98 -11.69 11.44
N LEU A 138 1.15 -10.37 11.56
CA LEU A 138 2.05 -9.58 10.70
C LEU A 138 3.49 -9.49 11.23
N LYS A 139 3.76 -9.97 12.45
CA LYS A 139 5.07 -9.87 13.13
C LYS A 139 5.63 -8.44 13.09
N ARG A 140 4.76 -7.47 13.40
CA ARG A 140 5.07 -6.03 13.47
C ARG A 140 4.15 -5.32 14.43
N VAL A 141 4.62 -4.23 15.01
CA VAL A 141 3.83 -3.44 15.95
C VAL A 141 2.58 -2.87 15.29
N VAL A 142 1.43 -3.01 15.95
CA VAL A 142 0.19 -2.33 15.56
C VAL A 142 -0.28 -1.51 16.75
N ARG A 143 -0.39 -0.20 16.58
CA ARG A 143 -0.87 0.74 17.61
C ARG A 143 -2.33 1.14 17.42
N LYS A 144 -2.80 1.19 16.18
CA LYS A 144 -4.20 1.50 15.84
C LYS A 144 -4.74 0.46 14.86
N LEU A 145 -6.00 0.12 15.03
CA LEU A 145 -6.79 -0.77 14.17
C LEU A 145 -8.10 -0.06 13.83
N GLY A 146 -8.64 -0.23 12.62
CA GLY A 146 -9.94 0.32 12.25
C GLY A 146 -10.29 0.19 10.78
N ASN A 147 -11.31 0.95 10.36
CA ASN A 147 -11.86 0.98 9.00
C ASN A 147 -12.05 -0.40 8.36
N PRO A 148 -12.87 -1.29 8.97
CA PRO A 148 -13.17 -2.56 8.35
C PRO A 148 -13.97 -2.35 7.06
N VAL A 149 -13.56 -3.01 6.00
CA VAL A 149 -14.33 -3.19 4.77
C VAL A 149 -14.44 -4.69 4.53
N ILE A 150 -15.67 -5.17 4.39
CA ILE A 150 -15.97 -6.57 4.14
C ILE A 150 -16.62 -6.76 2.78
N GLY A 151 -16.45 -7.95 2.21
CA GLY A 151 -17.18 -8.38 1.03
C GLY A 151 -17.01 -9.88 0.80
N VAL A 152 -17.99 -10.49 0.16
CA VAL A 152 -18.02 -11.92 -0.11
C VAL A 152 -17.81 -12.15 -1.59
N ASP A 153 -16.90 -13.05 -1.94
CA ASP A 153 -16.66 -13.40 -3.34
C ASP A 153 -17.70 -14.42 -3.87
N ALA A 154 -17.64 -14.70 -5.17
CA ALA A 154 -18.55 -15.62 -5.84
C ALA A 154 -18.48 -17.08 -5.34
N HIS A 155 -17.48 -17.43 -4.53
CA HIS A 155 -17.30 -18.75 -3.94
C HIS A 155 -17.67 -18.77 -2.45
N GLY A 156 -18.19 -17.68 -1.89
CA GLY A 156 -18.57 -17.57 -0.50
C GLY A 156 -17.40 -17.33 0.47
N VAL A 157 -16.21 -16.96 -0.01
CA VAL A 157 -15.12 -16.55 0.88
C VAL A 157 -15.32 -15.10 1.29
N LEU A 158 -15.23 -14.86 2.59
CA LEU A 158 -15.27 -13.53 3.17
C LEU A 158 -13.88 -12.90 3.10
N HIS A 159 -13.82 -11.70 2.55
CA HIS A 159 -12.65 -10.85 2.59
C HIS A 159 -12.86 -9.73 3.61
N LEU A 160 -11.87 -9.53 4.49
CA LEU A 160 -11.80 -8.40 5.41
C LEU A 160 -10.58 -7.56 5.08
N PHE A 161 -10.80 -6.28 4.83
CA PHE A 161 -9.77 -5.26 4.73
C PHE A 161 -9.83 -4.38 5.97
N VAL A 162 -8.69 -4.20 6.65
CA VAL A 162 -8.59 -3.34 7.83
C VAL A 162 -7.38 -2.42 7.73
N VAL A 163 -7.49 -1.24 8.30
CA VAL A 163 -6.38 -0.30 8.42
C VAL A 163 -5.65 -0.53 9.74
N SER A 164 -4.32 -0.65 9.65
CA SER A 164 -3.44 -0.70 10.81
C SER A 164 -2.43 0.45 10.77
N VAL A 165 -2.04 0.97 11.94
CA VAL A 165 -0.98 2.00 12.07
C VAL A 165 0.06 1.51 13.06
N SER A 166 1.33 1.44 12.64
CA SER A 166 2.45 1.15 13.55
C SER A 166 2.92 2.40 14.28
N TYR A 167 3.06 3.53 13.57
CA TYR A 167 3.55 4.80 14.12
C TYR A 167 2.81 5.99 13.49
N GLY A 168 2.48 6.99 14.30
CA GLY A 168 1.80 8.22 13.84
C GLY A 168 0.27 8.17 13.92
N GLY A 169 -0.38 9.03 13.13
CA GLY A 169 -1.85 9.07 12.96
C GLY A 169 -2.33 8.17 11.82
N TRP A 170 -3.59 8.33 11.39
CA TRP A 170 -4.15 7.61 10.24
C TRP A 170 -3.35 7.81 8.94
N SER A 171 -2.65 8.94 8.81
CA SER A 171 -1.71 9.18 7.70
C SER A 171 -0.53 8.20 7.67
N GLY A 172 -0.24 7.46 8.74
CA GLY A 172 0.72 6.36 8.77
C GLY A 172 0.10 4.98 8.54
N GLY A 173 -1.16 4.93 8.13
CA GLY A 173 -1.92 3.69 7.99
C GLY A 173 -1.53 2.84 6.79
N ALA A 174 -1.81 1.55 6.90
CA ALA A 174 -1.72 0.60 5.79
C ALA A 174 -2.88 -0.38 5.82
N ILE A 175 -3.23 -0.88 4.64
CA ILE A 175 -4.33 -1.84 4.46
C ILE A 175 -3.79 -3.25 4.66
N ASN A 176 -4.56 -4.06 5.38
CA ASN A 176 -4.30 -5.47 5.60
C ASN A 176 -5.52 -6.27 5.13
N HIS A 177 -5.27 -7.37 4.45
CA HIS A 177 -6.29 -8.26 3.90
C HIS A 177 -6.23 -9.60 4.65
N LEU A 178 -7.41 -10.08 5.02
CA LEU A 178 -7.63 -11.36 5.67
C LEU A 178 -8.77 -12.08 4.94
N GLU A 179 -8.67 -13.40 4.85
CA GLU A 179 -9.69 -14.26 4.26
C GLU A 179 -10.31 -15.17 5.31
N SER A 180 -11.59 -15.47 5.14
CA SER A 180 -12.30 -16.44 5.97
C SER A 180 -13.25 -17.29 5.15
N THR A 181 -13.26 -18.59 5.46
CA THR A 181 -14.19 -19.60 4.90
C THR A 181 -15.30 -19.98 5.89
N ASP A 182 -15.32 -19.35 7.06
CA ASP A 182 -16.27 -19.59 8.16
C ASP A 182 -16.90 -18.28 8.65
N GLU A 183 -17.15 -17.36 7.72
CA GLU A 183 -17.85 -16.07 7.94
C GLU A 183 -17.15 -15.13 8.95
N GLY A 184 -15.84 -15.25 9.12
CA GLY A 184 -15.04 -14.40 10.01
C GLY A 184 -14.90 -14.95 11.43
N ARG A 185 -15.10 -16.26 11.62
CA ARG A 185 -14.78 -16.97 12.87
C ARG A 185 -13.32 -17.37 12.94
N SER A 186 -12.67 -17.54 11.79
CA SER A 186 -11.24 -17.66 11.71
C SER A 186 -10.69 -17.01 10.46
N TRP A 187 -9.43 -16.58 10.56
CA TRP A 187 -8.73 -15.88 9.50
C TRP A 187 -7.54 -16.68 8.98
N HIS A 188 -7.39 -16.69 7.66
CA HIS A 188 -6.22 -17.21 6.96
C HIS A 188 -5.75 -16.22 5.88
N SER A 189 -4.63 -16.54 5.22
CA SER A 189 -4.06 -15.73 4.13
C SER A 189 -3.77 -14.26 4.50
N ILE A 190 -3.40 -14.00 5.75
CA ILE A 190 -3.25 -12.64 6.29
C ILE A 190 -2.02 -11.94 5.69
N ARG A 191 -2.22 -10.75 5.10
CA ARG A 191 -1.13 -9.96 4.50
C ARG A 191 -1.39 -8.46 4.55
N ARG A 192 -0.33 -7.64 4.56
CA ARG A 192 -0.44 -6.20 4.28
C ARG A 192 -0.38 -5.97 2.77
N LEU A 193 -1.15 -5.02 2.28
CA LEU A 193 -1.07 -4.57 0.89
C LEU A 193 0.01 -3.49 0.77
N VAL A 194 1.02 -3.73 -0.08
CA VAL A 194 2.07 -2.74 -0.36
C VAL A 194 1.67 -1.87 -1.54
N LEU A 195 1.28 -0.64 -1.24
CA LEU A 195 0.64 0.29 -2.17
C LEU A 195 1.33 1.65 -2.25
N SER A 196 2.35 1.88 -1.43
CA SER A 196 3.15 3.09 -1.43
C SER A 196 4.65 2.76 -1.37
N PRO A 197 5.48 3.41 -2.19
CA PRO A 197 6.92 3.18 -2.19
C PRO A 197 7.62 3.79 -0.97
N PHE A 198 6.93 4.63 -0.18
CA PHE A 198 7.49 5.33 0.96
C PHE A 198 7.07 4.65 2.26
N PHE A 199 7.80 3.60 2.62
CA PHE A 199 7.58 2.77 3.82
C PHE A 199 6.16 2.15 3.89
N ASN A 200 5.49 2.06 2.74
CA ASN A 200 4.10 1.66 2.62
C ASN A 200 3.16 2.43 3.57
N LEU A 201 3.40 3.73 3.72
CA LEU A 201 2.59 4.61 4.56
C LEU A 201 1.43 5.22 3.79
N SER A 202 0.37 5.47 4.54
CA SER A 202 -0.79 6.24 4.12
C SER A 202 -1.62 5.61 3.03
N THR A 203 -1.92 4.33 3.15
CA THR A 203 -3.00 3.75 2.34
C THR A 203 -4.08 3.20 3.25
N LEU A 204 -5.32 3.58 2.95
CA LEU A 204 -6.47 3.31 3.80
C LEU A 204 -7.67 2.91 2.93
N VAL A 205 -8.62 2.21 3.55
CA VAL A 205 -9.89 1.78 2.95
C VAL A 205 -11.07 2.35 3.72
N ARG A 206 -12.25 2.36 3.09
CA ARG A 206 -13.48 2.82 3.72
C ARG A 206 -14.76 2.23 3.12
N THR A 207 -14.87 2.16 1.80
CA THR A 207 -16.09 1.82 1.06
C THR A 207 -16.04 0.40 0.53
N SER A 208 -17.20 -0.16 0.17
CA SER A 208 -17.36 -1.55 -0.25
C SER A 208 -16.47 -1.95 -1.42
N ILE A 209 -16.07 -3.23 -1.45
CA ILE A 209 -15.37 -3.80 -2.59
C ILE A 209 -16.30 -3.89 -3.81
N VAL A 210 -15.71 -3.95 -4.99
CA VAL A 210 -16.42 -4.10 -6.26
C VAL A 210 -15.90 -5.37 -6.96
N PRO A 211 -16.73 -6.43 -7.07
CA PRO A 211 -16.35 -7.63 -7.80
C PRO A 211 -16.09 -7.36 -9.30
N LEU A 212 -15.05 -7.98 -9.84
CA LEU A 212 -14.73 -7.93 -11.27
C LEU A 212 -15.05 -9.28 -11.94
N ALA A 213 -15.40 -9.23 -13.23
CA ALA A 213 -15.93 -10.37 -13.99
C ALA A 213 -14.92 -11.52 -14.15
N ASP A 214 -13.63 -11.26 -13.96
CA ASP A 214 -12.57 -12.26 -14.01
C ASP A 214 -12.24 -12.87 -12.64
N GLY A 215 -13.05 -12.59 -11.61
CA GLY A 215 -12.87 -13.06 -10.24
C GLY A 215 -11.85 -12.26 -9.43
N THR A 216 -11.32 -11.17 -9.97
CA THR A 216 -10.49 -10.22 -9.21
C THR A 216 -11.36 -9.25 -8.40
N ILE A 217 -10.75 -8.59 -7.42
CA ILE A 217 -11.42 -7.65 -6.52
C ILE A 217 -10.97 -6.23 -6.87
N GLY A 218 -11.93 -5.34 -7.10
CA GLY A 218 -11.72 -3.90 -7.13
C GLY A 218 -11.89 -3.33 -5.73
N LEU A 219 -10.83 -2.76 -5.16
CA LEU A 219 -10.82 -2.17 -3.82
C LEU A 219 -10.66 -0.64 -3.94
N PRO A 220 -11.71 0.13 -3.61
CA PRO A 220 -11.56 1.57 -3.43
C PRO A 220 -10.73 1.86 -2.17
N ALA A 221 -9.64 2.60 -2.36
CA ALA A 221 -8.71 2.99 -1.30
C ALA A 221 -8.39 4.48 -1.40
N TYR A 222 -7.55 5.00 -0.51
CA TYR A 222 -7.11 6.39 -0.56
C TYR A 222 -5.80 6.62 0.16
N HIS A 223 -5.18 7.77 -0.12
CA HIS A 223 -3.96 8.25 0.51
C HIS A 223 -4.22 9.53 1.33
N GLU A 224 -3.49 9.74 2.43
CA GLU A 224 -3.64 10.93 3.28
C GLU A 224 -2.35 11.67 3.65
N PHE A 225 -1.17 11.12 3.36
CA PHE A 225 0.09 11.69 3.80
C PHE A 225 0.55 12.78 2.82
N ILE A 226 0.76 13.99 3.35
CA ILE A 226 1.10 15.21 2.60
C ILE A 226 -0.02 15.72 1.67
N HIS A 227 -0.63 14.85 0.88
CA HIS A 227 -1.77 15.14 0.02
C HIS A 227 -2.84 14.04 0.16
N LYS A 228 -4.06 14.33 -0.30
CA LYS A 228 -5.19 13.41 -0.22
C LYS A 228 -5.75 13.13 -1.61
N TRP A 229 -5.73 11.86 -2.00
CA TRP A 229 -6.28 11.40 -3.28
C TRP A 229 -6.94 10.01 -3.13
N GLY A 230 -7.89 9.71 -4.01
CA GLY A 230 -8.49 8.39 -4.12
C GLY A 230 -7.58 7.42 -4.88
N LEU A 231 -7.70 6.14 -4.57
CA LEU A 231 -7.00 5.04 -5.21
C LEU A 231 -8.00 3.96 -5.61
N TRP A 232 -7.72 3.29 -6.72
CA TRP A 232 -8.37 2.07 -7.16
C TRP A 232 -7.34 0.95 -7.20
N VAL A 233 -7.52 -0.06 -6.36
CA VAL A 233 -6.59 -1.18 -6.25
C VAL A 233 -7.27 -2.41 -6.82
N ARG A 234 -6.64 -3.06 -7.80
CA ARG A 234 -7.08 -4.37 -8.30
C ARG A 234 -6.27 -5.46 -7.63
N LEU A 235 -6.96 -6.39 -7.00
CA LEU A 235 -6.36 -7.50 -6.26
C LEU A 235 -6.78 -8.82 -6.89
N THR A 236 -5.90 -9.82 -6.86
CA THR A 236 -6.35 -11.20 -6.98
C THR A 236 -7.26 -11.55 -5.79
N ARG A 237 -7.95 -12.68 -5.92
CA ARG A 237 -8.76 -13.23 -4.83
C ARG A 237 -7.96 -13.40 -3.53
N ASP A 238 -6.73 -13.91 -3.63
CA ASP A 238 -5.78 -14.12 -2.51
C ASP A 238 -5.02 -12.85 -2.08
N GLY A 239 -5.51 -11.67 -2.49
CA GLY A 239 -5.00 -10.38 -2.01
C GLY A 239 -3.69 -9.91 -2.63
N ALA A 240 -3.21 -10.52 -3.71
CA ALA A 240 -2.03 -10.04 -4.44
C ALA A 240 -2.39 -8.81 -5.27
N VAL A 241 -1.58 -7.76 -5.17
CA VAL A 241 -1.82 -6.50 -5.87
C VAL A 241 -1.43 -6.63 -7.34
N LEU A 242 -2.42 -6.47 -8.23
CA LEU A 242 -2.23 -6.53 -9.68
C LEU A 242 -2.03 -5.15 -10.31
N SER A 243 -2.65 -4.12 -9.74
CA SER A 243 -2.47 -2.74 -10.17
C SER A 243 -3.05 -1.78 -9.14
N CYS A 244 -2.47 -0.59 -9.07
CA CYS A 244 -3.03 0.55 -8.36
C CYS A 244 -3.18 1.71 -9.36
N ALA A 245 -4.34 2.34 -9.38
CA ALA A 245 -4.63 3.51 -10.21
C ALA A 245 -5.08 4.66 -9.32
N GLN A 246 -4.56 5.86 -9.56
CA GLN A 246 -4.96 7.05 -8.81
C GLN A 246 -6.26 7.63 -9.38
N MET A 247 -7.07 8.25 -8.52
CA MET A 247 -8.22 9.07 -8.90
C MET A 247 -7.85 10.55 -8.67
N PRO A 248 -7.21 11.22 -9.66
CA PRO A 248 -6.80 12.60 -9.50
C PRO A 248 -8.02 13.50 -9.33
N GLN A 249 -7.87 14.57 -8.54
CA GLN A 249 -8.90 15.58 -8.31
C GLN A 249 -8.22 16.96 -8.20
N PRO A 250 -8.89 18.05 -8.62
CA PRO A 250 -8.33 19.40 -8.58
C PRO A 250 -8.21 19.91 -7.14
N VAL A 251 -8.91 19.26 -6.23
CA VAL A 251 -8.95 19.56 -4.80
C VAL A 251 -8.68 18.26 -4.03
N PRO A 252 -8.14 18.32 -2.80
CA PRO A 252 -7.90 17.13 -2.01
C PRO A 252 -9.18 16.30 -1.84
N ALA A 253 -9.14 15.01 -2.17
CA ALA A 253 -10.30 14.13 -2.13
C ALA A 253 -9.88 12.69 -1.78
N LEU A 254 -10.68 11.95 -1.03
CA LEU A 254 -10.36 10.62 -0.53
C LEU A 254 -11.62 9.78 -0.35
N GLN A 255 -11.51 8.54 0.13
CA GLN A 255 -12.64 7.63 0.39
C GLN A 255 -13.61 7.49 -0.81
N PRO A 256 -13.14 7.04 -1.98
CA PRO A 256 -13.99 6.87 -3.15
C PRO A 256 -15.04 5.77 -2.94
N ALA A 257 -16.32 6.07 -3.13
CA ALA A 257 -17.38 5.08 -3.29
C ALA A 257 -17.59 4.82 -4.79
N VAL A 258 -17.38 3.58 -5.24
CA VAL A 258 -17.40 3.23 -6.67
C VAL A 258 -18.66 2.45 -7.01
N ALA A 259 -19.39 2.89 -8.03
CA ALA A 259 -20.52 2.17 -8.60
C ALA A 259 -20.26 1.89 -10.08
N PRO A 260 -20.24 0.61 -10.50
CA PRO A 260 -20.26 0.25 -11.91
C PRO A 260 -21.47 0.85 -12.63
N ILE A 261 -21.29 1.32 -13.86
CA ILE A 261 -22.35 1.78 -14.76
C ILE A 261 -22.67 0.66 -15.76
N ASP A 262 -21.61 0.13 -16.37
CA ASP A 262 -21.60 -1.05 -17.22
C ASP A 262 -20.31 -1.85 -16.98
N ASP A 263 -20.01 -2.82 -17.85
CA ASP A 263 -18.87 -3.71 -17.71
C ASP A 263 -17.50 -3.02 -17.89
N HIS A 264 -17.45 -1.81 -18.46
CA HIS A 264 -16.23 -1.04 -18.66
C HIS A 264 -16.20 0.27 -17.89
N ARG A 265 -17.36 0.90 -17.70
CA ARG A 265 -17.53 2.19 -17.08
C ARG A 265 -17.96 2.07 -15.63
N ALA A 266 -17.35 2.88 -14.77
CA ALA A 266 -17.80 3.09 -13.40
C ALA A 266 -17.61 4.54 -12.98
N ALA A 267 -18.42 4.98 -12.04
CA ALA A 267 -18.27 6.27 -11.40
C ALA A 267 -17.78 6.12 -9.96
N ALA A 268 -17.00 7.10 -9.50
CA ALA A 268 -16.57 7.25 -8.11
C ALA A 268 -17.07 8.58 -7.55
N ALA A 269 -17.80 8.50 -6.44
CA ALA A 269 -18.12 9.64 -5.58
C ALA A 269 -17.09 9.70 -4.46
N LEU A 270 -16.37 10.82 -4.31
CA LEU A 270 -15.31 10.94 -3.31
C LEU A 270 -15.76 11.82 -2.14
N ARG A 271 -15.09 11.66 -1.01
CA ARG A 271 -15.14 12.62 0.09
C ARG A 271 -14.14 13.73 -0.18
N PHE A 272 -14.60 14.97 -0.19
CA PHE A 272 -13.70 16.12 -0.20
C PHE A 272 -12.85 16.16 1.10
N GLY A 273 -11.55 16.43 0.99
CA GLY A 273 -10.56 16.20 2.04
C GLY A 273 -9.76 17.43 2.49
N GLY A 274 -10.23 18.66 2.24
CA GLY A 274 -9.48 19.89 2.54
C GLY A 274 -10.37 21.07 2.96
N SER A 275 -9.90 22.29 2.69
CA SER A 275 -10.67 23.54 2.77
C SER A 275 -11.04 24.01 1.36
N GLY A 276 -12.23 24.61 1.19
CA GLY A 276 -12.65 25.22 -0.09
C GLY A 276 -13.50 24.34 -1.02
N GLY A 277 -13.90 23.15 -0.58
CA GLY A 277 -14.89 22.31 -1.24
C GLY A 277 -16.03 21.95 -0.29
N ASP A 278 -17.26 22.03 -0.78
CA ASP A 278 -18.49 21.69 -0.06
C ASP A 278 -19.32 20.68 -0.84
N ARG A 279 -18.81 20.16 -1.95
CA ARG A 279 -19.49 19.26 -2.89
C ARG A 279 -18.73 17.95 -3.03
N ILE A 280 -19.44 16.95 -3.54
CA ILE A 280 -18.89 15.61 -3.78
C ILE A 280 -18.01 15.63 -5.05
N PRO A 281 -16.68 15.47 -4.93
CA PRO A 281 -15.82 15.31 -6.11
C PRO A 281 -16.17 14.01 -6.85
N TRP A 282 -15.98 14.00 -8.16
CA TRP A 282 -16.43 12.93 -9.03
C TRP A 282 -15.30 12.44 -9.93
N SER A 283 -15.23 11.13 -10.14
CA SER A 283 -14.32 10.53 -11.10
C SER A 283 -15.01 9.45 -11.91
N LEU A 284 -14.58 9.27 -13.16
CA LEU A 284 -15.10 8.26 -14.08
C LEU A 284 -13.94 7.37 -14.55
N THR A 285 -14.21 6.08 -14.74
CA THR A 285 -13.36 5.20 -15.54
C THR A 285 -14.13 4.70 -16.75
N GLU A 286 -13.43 4.48 -17.86
CA GLU A 286 -13.98 3.92 -19.10
C GLU A 286 -13.31 2.60 -19.51
N ASP A 287 -12.35 2.12 -18.72
CA ASP A 287 -11.47 1.01 -19.09
C ASP A 287 -11.36 -0.07 -18.00
N GLY A 288 -12.43 -0.22 -17.19
CA GLY A 288 -12.50 -1.20 -16.10
C GLY A 288 -11.67 -0.79 -14.88
N GLY A 289 -11.45 0.50 -14.67
CA GLY A 289 -10.68 1.04 -13.55
C GLY A 289 -9.17 1.06 -13.76
N LYS A 290 -8.66 0.84 -14.98
CA LYS A 290 -7.22 0.97 -15.24
C LYS A 290 -6.77 2.43 -15.17
N THR A 291 -7.63 3.35 -15.61
CA THR A 291 -7.43 4.79 -15.53
C THR A 291 -8.71 5.47 -15.03
N TRP A 292 -8.53 6.61 -14.38
CA TRP A 292 -9.62 7.40 -13.80
C TRP A 292 -9.47 8.86 -14.21
N GLN A 293 -10.57 9.45 -14.65
CA GLN A 293 -10.66 10.81 -15.16
C GLN A 293 -11.46 11.66 -14.17
N THR A 294 -11.00 12.88 -13.93
CA THR A 294 -11.68 13.86 -13.09
C THR A 294 -12.88 14.45 -13.84
N GLU A 295 -14.02 14.56 -13.16
CA GLU A 295 -15.20 15.26 -13.65
C GLU A 295 -15.60 16.41 -12.71
N PRO A 296 -16.45 17.36 -13.14
CA PRO A 296 -16.98 18.38 -12.25
C PRO A 296 -17.65 17.77 -11.00
N PRO A 297 -17.40 18.33 -9.80
CA PRO A 297 -18.08 17.89 -8.59
C PRO A 297 -19.60 17.93 -8.74
N ARG A 298 -20.30 16.95 -8.16
CA ARG A 298 -21.77 16.91 -8.23
C ARG A 298 -22.37 18.04 -7.40
N ALA A 299 -23.49 18.59 -7.86
CA ALA A 299 -24.19 19.69 -7.22
C ALA A 299 -24.96 19.24 -5.95
N LEU A 300 -24.30 18.43 -5.13
CA LEU A 300 -24.80 17.94 -3.86
C LEU A 300 -23.78 18.34 -2.79
N LEU A 301 -24.27 19.04 -1.75
CA LEU A 301 -23.44 19.43 -0.64
C LEU A 301 -22.96 18.20 0.15
N ASN A 302 -21.77 18.28 0.74
CA ASN A 302 -21.24 17.24 1.61
C ASN A 302 -20.13 17.80 2.53
N PRO A 303 -20.26 17.72 3.87
CA PRO A 303 -19.42 18.39 4.85
C PRO A 303 -18.14 17.59 5.15
N ASN A 304 -17.32 17.31 4.12
CA ASN A 304 -16.15 16.45 4.24
C ASN A 304 -16.53 15.12 4.95
N SER A 305 -17.68 14.54 4.60
CA SER A 305 -18.17 13.26 5.14
C SER A 305 -17.96 12.13 4.13
N SER A 306 -17.78 10.89 4.62
CA SER A 306 -17.77 9.72 3.74
C SER A 306 -19.14 9.57 3.09
N VAL A 307 -19.15 9.11 1.84
CA VAL A 307 -20.37 8.73 1.12
C VAL A 307 -20.34 7.23 0.84
N ALA A 308 -21.50 6.67 0.46
CA ALA A 308 -21.59 5.33 -0.09
C ALA A 308 -22.44 5.38 -1.36
N MET A 309 -22.07 4.60 -2.37
CA MET A 309 -22.75 4.59 -3.66
C MET A 309 -22.77 3.18 -4.23
N ILE A 310 -23.93 2.74 -4.71
CA ILE A 310 -24.12 1.46 -5.40
C ILE A 310 -24.98 1.67 -6.65
N ARG A 311 -24.87 0.74 -7.60
CA ARG A 311 -25.84 0.62 -8.71
C ARG A 311 -26.93 -0.36 -8.29
N LEU A 312 -28.18 0.08 -8.36
CA LEU A 312 -29.34 -0.72 -8.02
C LEU A 312 -29.72 -1.69 -9.15
N SER A 313 -30.54 -2.67 -8.82
CA SER A 313 -31.05 -3.69 -9.74
C SER A 313 -31.87 -3.11 -10.90
N ASP A 314 -32.48 -1.94 -10.77
CA ASP A 314 -33.16 -1.23 -11.87
C ASP A 314 -32.22 -0.35 -12.72
N GLY A 315 -30.92 -0.37 -12.43
CA GLY A 315 -29.88 0.34 -13.14
C GLY A 315 -29.64 1.79 -12.72
N SER A 316 -30.45 2.34 -11.81
CA SER A 316 -30.17 3.65 -11.21
C SER A 316 -29.01 3.58 -10.21
N LEU A 317 -28.39 4.73 -9.92
CA LEU A 317 -27.40 4.87 -8.86
C LEU A 317 -28.07 5.37 -7.58
N LEU A 318 -27.71 4.77 -6.44
CA LEU A 318 -28.12 5.21 -5.11
C LEU A 318 -26.91 5.73 -4.35
N LEU A 319 -27.02 6.93 -3.78
CA LEU A 319 -25.98 7.61 -3.02
C LEU A 319 -26.48 7.94 -1.62
N ALA A 320 -25.76 7.50 -0.59
CA ALA A 320 -25.95 7.96 0.78
C ALA A 320 -24.93 9.06 1.10
N ALA A 321 -25.41 10.23 1.51
CA ALA A 321 -24.59 11.40 1.79
C ALA A 321 -25.17 12.28 2.90
N ASN A 322 -24.36 13.21 3.40
CA ASN A 322 -24.77 14.24 4.37
C ASN A 322 -24.93 15.57 3.62
N PRO A 323 -26.13 15.99 3.19
CA PRO A 323 -26.32 17.09 2.24
C PRO A 323 -26.28 18.48 2.91
N HIS A 324 -25.18 18.78 3.58
CA HIS A 324 -24.96 20.05 4.26
C HIS A 324 -23.55 20.58 3.97
N ALA A 325 -23.34 21.89 4.14
CA ALA A 325 -22.02 22.49 3.91
C ALA A 325 -21.01 22.10 5.02
N THR A 326 -21.47 21.97 6.28
CA THR A 326 -20.59 21.83 7.45
C THR A 326 -21.01 20.79 8.49
N GLU A 327 -22.22 20.21 8.42
CA GLU A 327 -22.80 19.42 9.52
C GLU A 327 -23.12 18.00 9.09
N ARG A 328 -22.83 17.03 9.96
CA ARG A 328 -23.07 15.60 9.72
C ARG A 328 -24.32 15.08 10.46
N SER A 329 -25.20 15.98 10.86
CA SER A 329 -26.43 15.73 11.63
C SER A 329 -27.59 15.21 10.79
N LEU A 330 -27.47 15.23 9.45
CA LEU A 330 -28.48 14.77 8.50
C LEU A 330 -27.88 13.75 7.53
N LEU A 331 -28.50 12.56 7.41
CA LEU A 331 -28.16 11.51 6.44
C LEU A 331 -29.34 11.28 5.49
N GLN A 332 -29.10 11.38 4.19
CA GLN A 332 -30.12 11.20 3.15
C GLN A 332 -29.64 10.29 2.03
N LEU A 333 -30.61 9.69 1.33
CA LEU A 333 -30.43 8.92 0.11
C LEU A 333 -30.84 9.74 -1.10
N PHE A 334 -29.97 9.76 -2.11
CA PHE A 334 -30.19 10.39 -3.40
C PHE A 334 -30.15 9.34 -4.50
N ARG A 335 -31.01 9.50 -5.50
CA ARG A 335 -31.11 8.59 -6.62
C ARG A 335 -30.81 9.30 -7.93
N SER A 336 -30.13 8.61 -8.84
CA SER A 336 -29.80 9.12 -10.17
C SER A 336 -30.17 8.09 -11.24
N HIS A 337 -30.90 8.53 -12.26
CA HIS A 337 -31.31 7.72 -13.41
C HIS A 337 -30.49 8.01 -14.68
N ASP A 338 -29.51 8.91 -14.59
CA ASP A 338 -28.74 9.42 -15.74
C ASP A 338 -27.23 9.28 -15.53
N GLU A 339 -26.81 8.18 -14.90
CA GLU A 339 -25.41 7.82 -14.62
C GLU A 339 -24.70 8.81 -13.67
N GLY A 340 -25.44 9.41 -12.74
CA GLY A 340 -24.90 10.32 -11.73
C GLY A 340 -24.79 11.78 -12.18
N ARG A 341 -25.37 12.16 -13.32
CA ARG A 341 -25.37 13.54 -13.82
C ARG A 341 -26.30 14.42 -12.98
N THR A 342 -27.51 13.94 -12.69
CA THR A 342 -28.50 14.59 -11.81
C THR A 342 -28.91 13.66 -10.67
N TRP A 343 -29.30 14.26 -9.55
CA TRP A 343 -29.63 13.56 -8.31
C TRP A 343 -30.92 14.12 -7.74
N THR A 344 -31.87 13.23 -7.43
CA THR A 344 -33.11 13.57 -6.74
C THR A 344 -33.07 12.99 -5.33
N LEU A 345 -33.62 13.72 -4.35
CA LEU A 345 -33.79 13.20 -3.01
C LEU A 345 -34.76 11.99 -3.08
N ALA A 346 -34.29 10.83 -2.63
CA ALA A 346 -35.14 9.65 -2.52
C ALA A 346 -35.71 9.56 -1.10
N ARG A 347 -34.86 9.63 -0.07
CA ARG A 347 -35.27 9.48 1.34
C ARG A 347 -34.41 10.28 2.30
N SER A 348 -35.03 10.76 3.37
CA SER A 348 -34.32 11.19 4.58
C SER A 348 -34.25 10.02 5.55
N ILE A 349 -33.05 9.65 6.02
CA ILE A 349 -32.85 8.45 6.84
C ILE A 349 -32.74 8.79 8.32
N SER A 350 -31.95 9.81 8.63
CA SER A 350 -31.63 10.16 10.01
C SER A 350 -31.38 11.66 10.10
N HIS A 351 -31.95 12.28 11.11
CA HIS A 351 -31.77 13.68 11.43
C HIS A 351 -31.57 13.84 12.94
N SER A 352 -30.73 14.78 13.34
CA SER A 352 -30.53 15.18 14.72
C SER A 352 -30.57 16.70 14.81
N ASP A 353 -31.33 17.23 15.76
CA ASP A 353 -31.37 18.68 16.03
C ASP A 353 -30.06 19.19 16.65
N ASP A 354 -29.24 18.30 17.22
CA ASP A 354 -27.87 18.62 17.61
C ASP A 354 -26.96 18.67 16.35
N PRO A 355 -26.43 19.85 15.97
CA PRO A 355 -25.58 20.01 14.79
C PRO A 355 -24.22 19.30 14.91
N TYR A 356 -23.82 18.93 16.14
CA TYR A 356 -22.60 18.17 16.41
C TYR A 356 -22.81 16.66 16.37
N ALA A 357 -24.06 16.19 16.31
CA ALA A 357 -24.35 14.78 16.16
C ALA A 357 -23.84 14.27 14.80
N GLU A 358 -23.23 13.10 14.83
CA GLU A 358 -22.67 12.47 13.63
C GLU A 358 -23.53 11.27 13.22
N VAL A 359 -24.40 11.45 12.22
CA VAL A 359 -25.10 10.36 11.52
C VAL A 359 -24.45 10.17 10.15
N SER A 360 -23.36 9.42 10.11
CA SER A 360 -22.44 9.46 8.98
C SER A 360 -21.75 8.13 8.72
N TYR A 361 -20.78 8.14 7.79
CA TYR A 361 -20.05 6.94 7.38
C TYR A 361 -21.03 5.82 6.98
N PRO A 362 -21.86 6.08 5.94
CA PRO A 362 -22.74 5.06 5.41
C PRO A 362 -21.95 3.98 4.67
N ALA A 363 -22.50 2.79 4.62
CA ALA A 363 -22.17 1.68 3.73
C ALA A 363 -23.47 1.18 3.10
N LEU A 364 -23.43 0.93 1.79
CA LEU A 364 -24.58 0.45 1.02
C LEU A 364 -24.24 -0.90 0.40
N GLU A 365 -25.25 -1.76 0.33
CA GLU A 365 -25.23 -3.06 -0.36
C GLU A 365 -26.64 -3.34 -0.90
N GLN A 366 -26.75 -4.05 -2.02
CA GLN A 366 -28.02 -4.65 -2.44
C GLN A 366 -27.81 -6.15 -2.60
N ASP A 367 -28.59 -6.95 -1.85
CA ASP A 367 -28.47 -8.39 -1.89
C ASP A 367 -29.09 -9.01 -3.17
N GLY A 368 -28.87 -10.31 -3.36
CA GLY A 368 -29.42 -11.04 -4.52
C GLY A 368 -30.96 -11.17 -4.52
N ALA A 369 -31.63 -10.88 -3.40
CA ALA A 369 -33.09 -10.84 -3.29
C ALA A 369 -33.65 -9.44 -3.58
N GLY A 370 -32.80 -8.45 -3.86
CA GLY A 370 -33.18 -7.07 -4.17
C GLY A 370 -33.37 -6.19 -2.93
N GLN A 371 -33.07 -6.68 -1.73
CA GLN A 371 -33.07 -5.87 -0.51
C GLN A 371 -31.85 -4.95 -0.49
N ILE A 372 -32.11 -3.66 -0.29
CA ILE A 372 -31.10 -2.61 -0.14
C ILE A 372 -30.81 -2.44 1.34
N ILE A 373 -29.53 -2.49 1.70
CA ILE A 373 -29.05 -2.36 3.06
C ILE A 373 -28.24 -1.09 3.21
N LEU A 374 -28.51 -0.35 4.27
CA LEU A 374 -27.75 0.82 4.70
C LEU A 374 -27.27 0.59 6.12
N ALA A 375 -25.95 0.55 6.33
CA ALA A 375 -25.34 0.59 7.66
C ALA A 375 -24.62 1.93 7.85
N TYR A 376 -24.76 2.57 9.01
CA TYR A 376 -24.11 3.86 9.27
C TYR A 376 -23.77 4.06 10.75
N THR A 377 -22.82 4.97 11.00
CA THR A 377 -22.47 5.41 12.36
C THR A 377 -23.54 6.35 12.89
N ASP A 378 -24.11 6.05 14.05
CA ASP A 378 -25.00 6.92 14.80
C ASP A 378 -24.26 7.46 16.04
N ARG A 379 -24.00 8.77 16.03
CA ARG A 379 -23.38 9.56 17.12
C ARG A 379 -22.04 9.03 17.63
N ARG A 380 -21.32 8.26 16.80
CA ARG A 380 -20.03 7.59 17.12
C ARG A 380 -20.08 6.63 18.31
N SER A 381 -21.26 6.35 18.83
CA SER A 381 -21.49 5.42 19.95
C SER A 381 -22.19 4.15 19.50
N SER A 382 -22.87 4.17 18.36
CA SER A 382 -23.60 3.02 17.83
C SER A 382 -23.58 2.90 16.33
N ILE A 383 -23.91 1.71 15.83
CA ILE A 383 -24.13 1.43 14.41
C ILE A 383 -25.62 1.15 14.22
N ARG A 384 -26.22 1.84 13.25
CA ARG A 384 -27.59 1.58 12.81
C ARG A 384 -27.60 0.92 11.46
N VAL A 385 -28.44 -0.10 11.30
CA VAL A 385 -28.62 -0.86 10.07
C VAL A 385 -30.08 -0.79 9.66
N CYS A 386 -30.33 -0.44 8.41
CA CYS A 386 -31.65 -0.39 7.80
C CYS A 386 -31.67 -1.31 6.58
N GLY A 387 -32.76 -2.06 6.39
CA GLY A 387 -33.02 -2.80 5.17
C GLY A 387 -34.35 -2.38 4.56
N PHE A 388 -34.38 -2.19 3.25
CA PHE A 388 -35.56 -1.75 2.51
C PHE A 388 -35.53 -2.23 1.05
N ASN A 389 -36.67 -2.22 0.36
CA ASN A 389 -36.73 -2.56 -1.08
C ASN A 389 -36.96 -1.33 -1.97
N LEU A 390 -36.85 -1.51 -3.29
CA LEU A 390 -37.11 -0.46 -4.28
C LEU A 390 -38.50 0.17 -4.13
N SER A 391 -39.54 -0.64 -3.89
CA SER A 391 -40.90 -0.14 -3.69
C SER A 391 -41.00 0.82 -2.49
N TRP A 392 -40.25 0.55 -1.40
CA TRP A 392 -40.17 1.50 -0.29
C TRP A 392 -39.33 2.73 -0.62
N LEU A 393 -38.36 2.64 -1.52
CA LEU A 393 -37.59 3.80 -1.97
C LEU A 393 -38.42 4.74 -2.86
N ASP A 394 -39.42 4.20 -3.56
CA ASP A 394 -40.26 4.93 -4.54
C ASP A 394 -41.61 5.40 -3.99
N ALA A 395 -42.00 4.96 -2.79
CA ALA A 395 -43.26 5.38 -2.14
C ALA A 395 -43.28 6.87 -1.71
N ASP A 396 -44.42 7.36 -1.24
CA ASP A 396 -44.53 8.66 -0.54
C ASP A 396 -44.82 8.39 0.96
N LEU A 397 -43.94 7.66 1.65
CA LEU A 397 -44.12 7.27 3.06
C LEU A 397 -43.00 7.87 3.93
N ASP A 398 -43.38 8.56 5.01
CA ASP A 398 -42.49 9.52 5.68
C ASP A 398 -41.58 8.95 6.79
N GLU A 399 -41.74 7.71 7.27
CA GLU A 399 -40.90 7.22 8.39
C GLU A 399 -40.46 5.75 8.31
N ILE A 400 -39.22 5.50 8.74
CA ILE A 400 -38.63 4.18 8.93
C ILE A 400 -39.04 3.66 10.32
N PRO A 401 -39.77 2.54 10.45
CA PRO A 401 -40.04 1.94 11.75
C PRO A 401 -38.73 1.53 12.44
N VAL A 402 -38.57 1.95 13.70
CA VAL A 402 -37.41 1.63 14.54
C VAL A 402 -37.77 0.48 15.45
N THR A 403 -37.04 -0.63 15.33
CA THR A 403 -37.13 -1.72 16.31
C THR A 403 -35.83 -1.79 17.08
N VAL A 404 -35.90 -1.54 18.39
CA VAL A 404 -34.77 -1.73 19.30
C VAL A 404 -34.87 -3.15 19.86
N VAL A 405 -33.98 -4.04 19.43
CA VAL A 405 -33.93 -5.43 19.90
C VAL A 405 -32.79 -5.59 20.91
N GLN A 406 -33.03 -6.33 21.98
CA GLN A 406 -32.00 -6.65 22.97
C GLN A 406 -30.95 -7.61 22.37
N PRO A 407 -29.64 -7.43 22.66
CA PRO A 407 -28.60 -8.26 22.07
C PRO A 407 -28.75 -9.75 22.43
N PRO A 408 -28.52 -10.70 21.51
CA PRO A 408 -28.27 -12.08 21.88
C PRO A 408 -26.96 -12.20 22.67
N ALA A 409 -26.78 -13.32 23.39
CA ALA A 409 -25.52 -13.61 24.06
C ALA A 409 -24.36 -13.68 23.05
N ARG A 410 -23.25 -13.00 23.35
CA ARG A 410 -22.07 -12.93 22.48
C ARG A 410 -21.43 -14.31 22.33
N SER A 411 -21.16 -14.72 21.10
CA SER A 411 -20.42 -15.95 20.84
C SER A 411 -18.91 -15.74 20.99
N ALA A 412 -18.14 -16.83 21.02
CA ALA A 412 -16.70 -16.79 21.21
C ALA A 412 -16.01 -15.96 20.10
N SER A 413 -14.95 -15.25 20.49
CA SER A 413 -14.12 -14.47 19.56
C SER A 413 -13.58 -15.34 18.42
N ALA A 414 -13.36 -14.71 17.28
CA ALA A 414 -12.69 -15.36 16.16
C ALA A 414 -11.27 -15.80 16.57
N THR A 415 -10.74 -16.83 15.90
CA THR A 415 -9.38 -17.33 16.14
C THR A 415 -8.53 -17.19 14.89
N LEU A 416 -7.24 -16.93 15.04
CA LEU A 416 -6.31 -16.93 13.91
C LEU A 416 -5.92 -18.36 13.55
N ALA A 417 -6.05 -18.74 12.28
CA ALA A 417 -5.34 -19.92 11.76
C ALA A 417 -3.86 -19.56 11.55
N GLU A 418 -2.97 -20.56 11.59
CA GLU A 418 -1.52 -20.31 11.53
C GLU A 418 -1.14 -19.40 10.35
N PRO A 419 -0.49 -18.24 10.61
CA PRO A 419 -0.05 -17.36 9.54
C PRO A 419 1.03 -18.07 8.70
N ARG A 420 1.08 -17.78 7.40
CA ARG A 420 2.23 -18.18 6.58
C ARG A 420 3.51 -17.67 7.24
N ALA A 421 4.47 -18.55 7.49
CA ALA A 421 5.74 -18.20 8.09
C ALA A 421 6.58 -17.34 7.12
N TRP A 422 6.45 -16.02 7.22
CA TRP A 422 7.23 -15.08 6.42
C TRP A 422 8.67 -14.97 6.96
N SER A 423 9.64 -15.58 6.26
CA SER A 423 11.03 -15.68 6.72
C SER A 423 11.93 -14.51 6.28
N TYR A 424 11.62 -13.81 5.17
CA TYR A 424 12.48 -12.76 4.65
C TYR A 424 12.52 -11.52 5.56
N GLY A 425 11.35 -10.97 5.90
CA GLY A 425 11.27 -9.70 6.63
C GLY A 425 12.01 -9.72 7.97
N LEU A 426 11.82 -10.76 8.79
CA LEU A 426 12.51 -10.91 10.07
C LEU A 426 14.03 -11.03 9.91
N VAL A 427 14.51 -11.80 8.92
CA VAL A 427 15.94 -11.91 8.61
C VAL A 427 16.50 -10.58 8.12
N ALA A 428 15.73 -9.83 7.31
CA ALA A 428 16.14 -8.52 6.83
C ALA A 428 16.30 -7.51 7.97
N GLN A 429 15.46 -7.56 9.02
CA GLN A 429 15.62 -6.70 10.19
C GLN A 429 16.92 -7.00 10.95
N VAL A 430 17.36 -8.26 11.01
CA VAL A 430 18.67 -8.62 11.59
C VAL A 430 19.82 -7.96 10.80
N LEU A 431 19.71 -7.90 9.46
CA LEU A 431 20.70 -7.20 8.62
C LEU A 431 20.72 -5.70 8.88
N VAL A 432 19.56 -5.08 9.11
CA VAL A 432 19.45 -3.67 9.47
C VAL A 432 20.18 -3.40 10.80
N VAL A 433 19.90 -4.19 11.84
CA VAL A 433 20.57 -4.07 13.14
C VAL A 433 22.09 -4.27 13.00
N ALA A 434 22.52 -5.32 12.29
CA ALA A 434 23.94 -5.59 12.05
C ALA A 434 24.63 -4.42 11.32
N THR A 435 23.91 -3.78 10.38
CA THR A 435 24.42 -2.63 9.64
C THR A 435 24.65 -1.44 10.55
N VAL A 436 23.68 -1.12 11.41
CA VAL A 436 23.77 -0.03 12.40
C VAL A 436 24.91 -0.27 13.39
N LEU A 437 25.03 -1.48 13.94
CA LEU A 437 26.11 -1.81 14.88
C LEU A 437 27.49 -1.59 14.26
N ARG A 438 27.68 -2.01 13.02
CA ARG A 438 28.95 -1.83 12.34
C ARG A 438 29.21 -0.37 11.96
N LEU A 439 28.18 0.43 11.67
CA LEU A 439 28.33 1.87 11.47
C LEU A 439 28.87 2.53 12.75
N GLY A 440 28.28 2.19 13.90
CA GLY A 440 28.73 2.65 15.22
C GLY A 440 30.19 2.27 15.51
N LEU A 441 30.58 1.02 15.24
CA LEU A 441 31.98 0.58 15.39
C LEU A 441 32.95 1.32 14.47
N THR A 442 32.52 1.60 13.24
CA THR A 442 33.33 2.34 12.26
C THR A 442 33.52 3.80 12.71
N PHE A 443 32.45 4.43 13.20
CA PHE A 443 32.47 5.78 13.74
C PHE A 443 33.34 5.88 15.00
N ALA A 444 33.20 4.94 15.95
CA ALA A 444 34.01 4.89 17.17
C ALA A 444 35.51 4.81 16.85
N ARG A 445 35.91 4.01 15.85
CA ARG A 445 37.30 3.91 15.39
C ARG A 445 37.81 5.19 14.75
N TRP A 446 36.95 5.88 13.99
CA TRP A 446 37.28 7.18 13.41
C TRP A 446 37.53 8.22 14.51
N CYS A 447 36.65 8.28 15.51
CA CYS A 447 36.80 9.16 16.68
C CYS A 447 38.06 8.82 17.49
N SER A 448 38.40 7.55 17.65
CA SER A 448 39.56 7.11 18.43
C SER A 448 40.90 7.28 17.71
N ARG A 449 40.93 7.84 16.48
CA ARG A 449 42.12 8.01 15.61
C ARG A 449 42.98 6.74 15.45
N SER A 450 42.42 5.56 15.71
CA SER A 450 43.14 4.31 15.61
C SER A 450 43.13 3.86 14.14
N ALA A 451 44.09 4.39 13.38
CA ALA A 451 44.20 4.22 11.93
C ALA A 451 44.87 2.90 11.52
N SER A 452 44.82 1.84 12.34
CA SER A 452 45.28 0.52 11.90
C SER A 452 44.16 -0.18 11.12
N ALA A 453 44.19 0.00 9.79
CA ALA A 453 43.37 -0.76 8.86
C ALA A 453 43.85 -2.22 8.78
N ALA A 454 43.64 -2.99 9.84
CA ALA A 454 43.79 -4.43 9.76
C ALA A 454 42.64 -4.98 8.90
N ARG A 455 42.96 -5.38 7.67
CA ARG A 455 42.08 -6.16 6.78
C ARG A 455 41.62 -7.41 7.51
N ARG A 456 40.42 -7.39 8.09
CA ARG A 456 39.82 -8.57 8.72
C ARG A 456 39.08 -9.40 7.68
N ARG A 457 39.32 -10.71 7.70
CA ARG A 457 38.63 -11.69 6.84
C ARG A 457 37.14 -11.75 7.20
N GLY A 458 36.27 -12.04 6.22
CA GLY A 458 34.81 -11.98 6.36
C GLY A 458 34.21 -12.78 7.52
N TRP A 459 34.85 -13.87 7.95
CA TRP A 459 34.39 -14.69 9.09
C TRP A 459 34.47 -13.97 10.45
N MET A 460 35.30 -12.94 10.59
CA MET A 460 35.42 -12.17 11.84
C MET A 460 34.19 -11.30 12.14
N TRP A 461 33.22 -11.23 11.21
CA TRP A 461 31.96 -10.50 11.37
C TRP A 461 30.76 -11.42 11.69
N LEU A 462 30.95 -12.74 11.78
CA LEU A 462 29.93 -13.69 12.29
C LEU A 462 29.42 -13.31 13.70
N PRO A 463 30.28 -12.92 14.68
CA PRO A 463 29.80 -12.49 15.98
C PRO A 463 28.92 -11.24 15.93
N LEU A 464 29.12 -10.36 14.95
CA LEU A 464 28.28 -9.18 14.74
C LEU A 464 26.88 -9.59 14.27
N GLY A 465 26.79 -10.55 13.35
CA GLY A 465 25.50 -11.10 12.90
C GLY A 465 24.74 -11.79 14.03
N VAL A 466 25.44 -12.59 14.85
CA VAL A 466 24.85 -13.25 16.03
C VAL A 466 24.40 -12.20 17.07
N GLY A 467 25.22 -11.19 17.35
CA GLY A 467 24.86 -10.10 18.26
C GLY A 467 23.66 -9.29 17.75
N ALA A 468 23.58 -9.03 16.44
CA ALA A 468 22.43 -8.37 15.83
C ALA A 468 21.15 -9.20 15.92
N ALA A 469 21.24 -10.52 15.71
CA ALA A 469 20.12 -11.43 15.87
C ALA A 469 19.63 -11.45 17.33
N ALA A 470 20.56 -11.50 18.30
CA ALA A 470 20.22 -11.43 19.72
C ALA A 470 19.55 -10.11 20.10
N ILE A 471 20.03 -8.97 19.60
CA ILE A 471 19.40 -7.65 19.82
C ILE A 471 18.01 -7.61 19.18
N SER A 472 17.85 -8.19 18.00
CA SER A 472 16.58 -8.16 17.24
C SER A 472 15.42 -8.85 17.98
N VAL A 473 15.71 -9.78 18.89
CA VAL A 473 14.70 -10.48 19.70
C VAL A 473 14.48 -9.86 21.08
N VAL A 474 15.25 -8.84 21.47
CA VAL A 474 15.05 -8.13 22.75
C VAL A 474 13.67 -7.46 22.74
N PRO A 475 12.84 -7.66 23.78
CA PRO A 475 11.52 -7.06 23.83
C PRO A 475 11.59 -5.57 24.22
N ILE A 476 10.82 -4.74 23.52
CA ILE A 476 10.42 -3.37 23.88
C ILE A 476 8.89 -3.37 23.91
N ASP A 477 8.29 -2.86 24.98
CA ASP A 477 6.82 -2.88 25.18
C ASP A 477 6.18 -4.28 24.95
N GLY A 478 6.93 -5.34 25.31
CA GLY A 478 6.49 -6.73 25.14
C GLY A 478 6.72 -7.34 23.76
N LEU A 479 7.32 -6.61 22.79
CA LEU A 479 7.52 -7.07 21.42
C LEU A 479 8.98 -7.00 20.97
N PRO A 480 9.46 -7.92 20.12
CA PRO A 480 10.84 -7.88 19.62
C PRO A 480 11.19 -6.57 18.90
N ILE A 481 12.42 -6.06 19.08
CA ILE A 481 12.96 -4.91 18.31
C ILE A 481 12.76 -5.10 16.80
N ALA A 482 12.92 -6.32 16.30
CA ALA A 482 12.66 -6.63 14.89
C ALA A 482 11.25 -6.23 14.45
N TRP A 483 10.23 -6.42 15.29
CA TRP A 483 8.84 -6.09 14.95
C TRP A 483 8.60 -4.59 14.95
N HIS A 484 9.29 -3.84 15.81
CA HIS A 484 9.28 -2.37 15.79
C HIS A 484 9.92 -1.84 14.51
N LEU A 485 11.10 -2.35 14.14
CA LEU A 485 11.75 -1.98 12.89
C LEU A 485 10.90 -2.36 11.69
N HIS A 486 10.35 -3.57 11.67
CA HIS A 486 9.47 -4.05 10.61
C HIS A 486 8.22 -3.17 10.46
N GLY A 487 7.62 -2.70 11.55
CA GLY A 487 6.51 -1.76 11.51
C GLY A 487 6.91 -0.35 11.05
N LEU A 488 8.14 0.09 11.33
CA LEU A 488 8.62 1.43 11.01
C LEU A 488 9.09 1.57 9.55
N ILE A 489 9.90 0.61 9.08
CA ILE A 489 10.57 0.70 7.78
C ILE A 489 10.09 -0.34 6.76
N GLY A 490 9.27 -1.31 7.17
CA GLY A 490 8.86 -2.42 6.31
C GLY A 490 10.03 -3.34 5.95
N ASP A 491 9.89 -4.04 4.83
CA ASP A 491 10.94 -4.89 4.28
C ASP A 491 11.93 -4.07 3.45
N PRO A 492 13.24 -4.11 3.77
CA PRO A 492 14.26 -3.57 2.89
C PRO A 492 14.25 -4.28 1.53
N SER A 493 14.52 -3.54 0.45
CA SER A 493 14.64 -4.14 -0.88
C SER A 493 15.74 -5.19 -0.92
N VAL A 494 15.65 -6.12 -1.87
CA VAL A 494 16.69 -7.14 -2.09
C VAL A 494 18.02 -6.48 -2.41
N THR A 495 17.99 -5.35 -3.14
CA THR A 495 19.17 -4.51 -3.36
C THR A 495 19.82 -4.07 -2.06
N SER A 496 19.04 -3.50 -1.13
CA SER A 496 19.54 -3.09 0.18
C SER A 496 20.05 -4.26 1.00
N ALA A 497 19.32 -5.38 1.04
CA ALA A 497 19.75 -6.57 1.76
C ALA A 497 21.10 -7.11 1.24
N VAL A 498 21.29 -7.17 -0.09
CA VAL A 498 22.55 -7.59 -0.71
C VAL A 498 23.67 -6.58 -0.40
N LEU A 499 23.41 -5.28 -0.53
CA LEU A 499 24.40 -4.24 -0.24
C LEU A 499 24.81 -4.22 1.23
N MET A 500 23.87 -4.39 2.17
CA MET A 500 24.12 -4.53 3.61
C MET A 500 24.92 -5.79 3.90
N SER A 501 24.60 -6.90 3.24
CA SER A 501 25.32 -8.17 3.41
C SER A 501 26.77 -8.08 2.93
N VAL A 502 27.00 -7.55 1.72
CA VAL A 502 28.35 -7.26 1.20
C VAL A 502 29.04 -6.22 2.09
N TRP A 503 28.28 -5.22 2.52
CA TRP A 503 28.47 -4.33 3.67
C TRP A 503 29.30 -4.99 4.75
N ILE A 504 28.60 -5.86 5.47
CA ILE A 504 28.95 -6.56 6.70
C ILE A 504 30.08 -7.57 6.49
N VAL A 505 30.11 -8.29 5.36
CA VAL A 505 31.04 -9.43 5.18
C VAL A 505 32.29 -9.06 4.37
N ALA A 506 32.15 -8.24 3.34
CA ALA A 506 33.19 -8.01 2.34
C ALA A 506 33.14 -6.57 1.76
N PRO A 507 33.34 -5.53 2.59
CA PRO A 507 33.22 -4.13 2.15
C PRO A 507 34.15 -3.78 0.99
N ASP A 508 35.32 -4.44 0.89
CA ASP A 508 36.29 -4.23 -0.19
C ASP A 508 35.76 -4.65 -1.58
N ARG A 509 34.69 -5.45 -1.62
CA ARG A 509 34.00 -5.82 -2.87
C ARG A 509 32.98 -4.80 -3.32
N LEU A 510 32.54 -3.91 -2.42
CA LEU A 510 31.82 -2.72 -2.87
C LEU A 510 32.75 -1.87 -3.73
N PRO A 511 32.23 -1.23 -4.78
CA PRO A 511 33.04 -0.31 -5.56
C PRO A 511 33.65 0.76 -4.62
N PRO A 512 34.99 0.92 -4.53
CA PRO A 512 35.61 1.98 -3.74
C PRO A 512 35.06 3.30 -4.23
N ALA A 513 34.50 4.15 -3.35
CA ALA A 513 33.86 5.42 -3.70
C ALA A 513 34.70 6.23 -4.71
N PRO A 514 34.42 6.14 -6.03
CA PRO A 514 35.29 6.73 -7.01
C PRO A 514 34.69 8.06 -7.46
N ARG A 515 35.49 8.86 -8.15
CA ARG A 515 34.99 10.03 -8.92
C ARG A 515 33.88 9.66 -9.92
N THR A 516 33.61 8.37 -10.16
CA THR A 516 32.45 7.86 -10.91
C THR A 516 31.17 7.72 -10.08
N LEU A 517 31.22 7.67 -8.74
CA LEU A 517 30.01 7.90 -7.92
C LEU A 517 29.49 9.32 -8.16
N LEU A 518 30.38 10.32 -8.29
CA LEU A 518 30.01 11.69 -8.70
C LEU A 518 29.38 11.78 -10.11
N ALA A 519 29.57 10.78 -10.98
CA ALA A 519 28.95 10.71 -12.31
C ALA A 519 27.67 9.86 -12.34
N ALA A 520 27.53 8.89 -11.44
CA ALA A 520 26.31 8.09 -11.24
C ALA A 520 25.32 8.77 -10.29
N VAL A 521 25.79 9.64 -9.41
CA VAL A 521 25.00 10.43 -8.45
C VAL A 521 23.94 11.28 -9.15
N PRO A 522 24.21 12.01 -10.25
CA PRO A 522 23.17 12.72 -10.98
C PRO A 522 22.12 11.78 -11.57
N LEU A 523 22.48 10.57 -12.01
CA LEU A 523 21.55 9.58 -12.56
C LEU A 523 20.70 8.93 -11.46
N VAL A 524 21.32 8.58 -10.33
CA VAL A 524 20.63 8.04 -9.15
C VAL A 524 19.74 9.13 -8.53
N VAL A 525 20.20 10.36 -8.39
CA VAL A 525 19.40 11.52 -7.96
C VAL A 525 18.28 11.83 -8.96
N LEU A 526 18.51 11.76 -10.27
CA LEU A 526 17.47 11.93 -11.29
C LEU A 526 16.41 10.82 -11.18
N LEU A 527 16.82 9.55 -11.08
CA LEU A 527 15.90 8.42 -10.89
C LEU A 527 15.12 8.54 -9.57
N LEU A 528 15.74 9.06 -8.51
CA LEU A 528 15.13 9.24 -7.19
C LEU A 528 14.22 10.49 -7.12
N LEU A 529 14.59 11.57 -7.82
CA LEU A 529 13.76 12.78 -8.03
C LEU A 529 12.62 12.53 -9.03
N LEU A 530 12.68 11.47 -9.84
CA LEU A 530 11.55 10.99 -10.62
C LEU A 530 10.69 10.04 -9.78
N TYR A 531 11.30 9.11 -9.02
CA TYR A 531 10.58 8.09 -8.25
C TYR A 531 9.70 8.66 -7.13
N LEU A 532 10.24 9.54 -6.26
CA LEU A 532 9.50 10.00 -5.07
C LEU A 532 8.44 11.07 -5.39
N PRO A 533 8.71 12.10 -6.22
CA PRO A 533 7.71 13.09 -6.58
C PRO A 533 6.62 12.55 -7.50
N LEU A 534 6.92 11.65 -8.45
CA LEU A 534 5.88 11.09 -9.32
C LEU A 534 5.02 10.01 -8.65
N SER A 535 5.47 9.45 -7.52
CA SER A 535 4.68 8.48 -6.73
C SER A 535 3.93 9.11 -5.55
N VAL A 536 4.40 10.25 -5.02
CA VAL A 536 3.82 10.92 -3.84
C VAL A 536 3.15 12.26 -4.19
N PHE A 537 3.52 12.90 -5.30
CA PHE A 537 2.99 14.21 -5.71
C PHE A 537 2.36 14.11 -7.12
N PRO A 538 1.04 13.89 -7.21
CA PRO A 538 0.31 13.66 -8.46
C PRO A 538 0.27 14.85 -9.45
N ALA A 539 1.02 15.93 -9.22
CA ALA A 539 0.94 17.20 -9.95
C ALA A 539 1.19 17.08 -11.48
N MET A 540 1.50 15.88 -12.00
CA MET A 540 1.69 15.63 -13.42
C MET A 540 0.91 14.42 -13.97
N GLY A 541 -0.04 13.84 -13.23
CA GLY A 541 -0.93 12.77 -13.74
C GLY A 541 -0.25 11.47 -14.16
N ILE A 542 1.02 11.28 -13.82
CA ILE A 542 1.82 10.09 -14.15
C ILE A 542 2.26 9.42 -12.85
N ASP A 543 1.70 8.24 -12.57
CA ASP A 543 2.17 7.37 -11.50
C ASP A 543 3.23 6.40 -12.03
N THR A 544 4.49 6.63 -11.68
CA THR A 544 5.61 5.76 -12.11
C THR A 544 5.74 4.49 -11.26
N TYR A 545 5.25 4.51 -10.03
CA TYR A 545 5.23 3.34 -9.16
C TYR A 545 4.24 2.30 -9.70
N ALA A 546 3.17 2.76 -10.37
CA ALA A 546 2.22 1.93 -11.11
C ALA A 546 2.86 0.96 -12.12
N LEU A 547 4.00 1.33 -12.71
CA LEU A 547 4.70 0.51 -13.69
C LEU A 547 5.30 -0.77 -13.10
N GLY A 548 5.57 -0.82 -11.79
CA GLY A 548 6.18 -2.00 -11.19
C GLY A 548 5.20 -3.15 -10.95
N TRP A 549 3.89 -2.90 -10.99
CA TRP A 549 2.86 -3.95 -11.13
C TRP A 549 2.68 -4.40 -12.60
N ARG A 550 3.31 -3.70 -13.56
CA ARG A 550 3.44 -4.11 -14.97
C ARG A 550 4.92 -4.24 -15.36
N PRO A 551 5.67 -5.17 -14.74
CA PRO A 551 7.11 -5.06 -14.61
C PRO A 551 7.91 -5.31 -15.90
N TRP A 552 7.27 -5.57 -17.04
CA TRP A 552 7.96 -5.79 -18.33
C TRP A 552 8.95 -4.68 -18.69
N VAL A 553 8.56 -3.43 -18.49
CA VAL A 553 9.42 -2.27 -18.76
C VAL A 553 10.61 -2.24 -17.80
N LEU A 554 10.38 -2.54 -16.51
CA LEU A 554 11.43 -2.62 -15.51
C LEU A 554 12.40 -3.79 -15.78
N LEU A 555 11.89 -4.96 -16.15
CA LEU A 555 12.73 -6.11 -16.49
C LEU A 555 13.61 -5.83 -17.70
N LEU A 556 13.08 -5.16 -18.72
CA LEU A 556 13.88 -4.69 -19.85
C LEU A 556 14.95 -3.69 -19.40
N PHE A 557 14.61 -2.75 -18.53
CA PHE A 557 15.57 -1.82 -17.95
C PHE A 557 16.68 -2.54 -17.18
N VAL A 558 16.34 -3.51 -16.33
CA VAL A 558 17.31 -4.34 -15.58
C VAL A 558 18.21 -5.12 -16.54
N ALA A 559 17.66 -5.68 -17.62
CA ALA A 559 18.43 -6.38 -18.66
C ALA A 559 19.46 -5.45 -19.32
N VAL A 560 19.02 -4.28 -19.79
CA VAL A 560 19.86 -3.28 -20.46
C VAL A 560 20.92 -2.74 -19.51
N ALA A 561 20.55 -2.42 -18.28
CA ALA A 561 21.49 -1.96 -17.25
C ALA A 561 22.55 -3.01 -16.96
N GLY A 562 22.18 -4.29 -16.87
CA GLY A 562 23.10 -5.40 -16.72
C GLY A 562 24.16 -5.47 -17.82
N VAL A 563 23.75 -5.31 -19.09
CA VAL A 563 24.66 -5.27 -20.24
C VAL A 563 25.61 -4.08 -20.17
N VAL A 564 25.10 -2.88 -19.88
CA VAL A 564 25.92 -1.66 -19.79
C VAL A 564 26.96 -1.76 -18.67
N ILE A 565 26.55 -2.28 -17.50
CA ILE A 565 27.43 -2.47 -16.35
C ILE A 565 28.51 -3.49 -16.66
N ARG A 566 28.18 -4.57 -17.37
CA ARG A 566 29.12 -5.59 -17.84
C ARG A 566 30.20 -5.02 -18.76
N VAL A 567 29.84 -4.06 -19.61
CA VAL A 567 30.77 -3.38 -20.52
C VAL A 567 31.69 -2.42 -19.75
N ARG A 568 31.17 -1.75 -18.71
CA ARG A 568 31.90 -0.69 -17.98
C ARG A 568 32.65 -1.14 -16.73
N SER A 569 32.28 -2.25 -16.10
CA SER A 569 32.89 -2.70 -14.85
C SER A 569 32.93 -4.23 -14.75
N ALA A 570 34.10 -4.79 -14.46
CA ALA A 570 34.27 -6.23 -14.19
C ALA A 570 33.83 -6.62 -12.76
N ARG A 571 32.91 -5.89 -12.13
CA ARG A 571 32.51 -6.11 -10.73
C ARG A 571 31.14 -6.80 -10.66
N GLY A 572 31.13 -8.03 -10.14
CA GLY A 572 29.94 -8.89 -10.10
C GLY A 572 28.82 -8.47 -9.15
N VAL A 573 29.03 -7.51 -8.23
CA VAL A 573 28.00 -7.12 -7.23
C VAL A 573 26.75 -6.52 -7.88
N CYS A 574 26.90 -5.63 -8.87
CA CYS A 574 25.76 -5.04 -9.57
C CYS A 574 25.00 -6.05 -10.44
N LEU A 575 25.72 -6.99 -11.07
CA LEU A 575 25.10 -8.11 -11.80
C LEU A 575 24.38 -9.06 -10.85
N ALA A 576 24.93 -9.29 -9.65
CA ALA A 576 24.30 -10.09 -8.62
C ALA A 576 23.02 -9.43 -8.08
N ILE A 577 22.99 -8.10 -7.90
CA ILE A 577 21.77 -7.36 -7.55
C ILE A 577 20.72 -7.48 -8.67
N GLY A 578 21.15 -7.22 -9.91
CA GLY A 578 20.27 -7.34 -11.08
C GLY A 578 19.70 -8.75 -11.27
N ALA A 579 20.40 -9.79 -10.82
CA ALA A 579 19.92 -11.17 -10.81
C ALA A 579 19.03 -11.49 -9.60
N ALA A 580 19.44 -11.07 -8.40
CA ALA A 580 18.78 -11.42 -7.16
C ALA A 580 17.38 -10.82 -7.05
N ALA A 581 17.18 -9.57 -7.47
CA ALA A 581 15.87 -8.91 -7.37
C ALA A 581 14.79 -9.59 -8.24
N PRO A 582 15.00 -9.86 -9.55
CA PRO A 582 14.05 -10.62 -10.35
C PRO A 582 13.81 -12.05 -9.83
N ILE A 583 14.84 -12.76 -9.38
CA ILE A 583 14.68 -14.10 -8.80
C ILE A 583 13.80 -14.05 -7.55
N ALA A 584 14.10 -13.12 -6.64
CA ALA A 584 13.33 -12.93 -5.41
C ALA A 584 11.88 -12.53 -5.71
N TYR A 585 11.65 -11.67 -6.70
CA TYR A 585 10.32 -11.30 -7.18
C TYR A 585 9.56 -12.52 -7.69
N ALA A 586 10.20 -13.34 -8.52
CA ALA A 586 9.60 -14.54 -9.06
C ALA A 586 9.29 -15.62 -8.00
N MET A 587 9.97 -15.56 -6.86
CA MET A 587 9.76 -16.41 -5.71
C MET A 587 8.77 -15.83 -4.69
N GLY A 588 8.30 -14.58 -4.87
CA GLY A 588 7.41 -13.89 -3.92
C GLY A 588 8.04 -13.71 -2.54
N LEU A 589 9.34 -13.38 -2.48
CA LEU A 589 10.06 -13.31 -1.20
C LEU A 589 9.73 -12.09 -0.35
N LEU A 590 9.36 -10.96 -0.96
CA LEU A 590 8.91 -9.77 -0.23
C LEU A 590 7.38 -9.79 -0.11
N GLU A 591 6.87 -9.09 0.91
CA GLU A 591 5.43 -8.89 1.11
C GLU A 591 4.76 -8.15 -0.08
N SER A 592 5.53 -7.32 -0.80
CA SER A 592 5.07 -6.58 -1.97
C SER A 592 5.00 -7.42 -3.25
N ASP A 593 3.94 -7.20 -4.04
CA ASP A 593 3.78 -7.73 -5.39
C ASP A 593 4.31 -6.78 -6.49
N ASN A 594 4.91 -5.64 -6.10
CA ASN A 594 5.47 -4.63 -7.00
C ASN A 594 6.99 -4.83 -7.19
N LEU A 595 7.47 -4.97 -8.43
CA LEU A 595 8.90 -5.18 -8.70
C LEU A 595 9.79 -4.01 -8.24
N TRP A 596 9.27 -2.78 -8.16
CA TRP A 596 10.06 -1.64 -7.66
C TRP A 596 10.60 -1.89 -6.26
N ASP A 597 9.80 -2.50 -5.37
CA ASP A 597 10.17 -2.70 -3.96
C ASP A 597 11.29 -3.74 -3.78
N TYR A 598 11.49 -4.61 -4.79
CA TYR A 598 12.63 -5.53 -4.81
C TYR A 598 13.93 -4.82 -5.21
N LEU A 599 13.83 -3.75 -5.98
CA LEU A 599 14.98 -3.04 -6.57
C LEU A 599 15.39 -1.82 -5.75
N VAL A 600 14.43 -1.07 -5.20
CA VAL A 600 14.63 0.22 -4.55
C VAL A 600 13.75 0.30 -3.31
N ASP A 601 14.29 0.89 -2.24
CA ASP A 601 13.55 1.23 -1.04
C ASP A 601 13.96 2.62 -0.51
N PRO A 602 13.17 3.21 0.41
CA PRO A 602 13.49 4.51 0.98
C PRO A 602 14.83 4.59 1.74
N MET A 603 15.33 3.50 2.31
CA MET A 603 16.64 3.52 2.99
C MET A 603 17.76 3.69 1.97
N LEU A 604 17.68 2.99 0.83
CA LEU A 604 18.61 3.14 -0.27
C LEU A 604 18.60 4.58 -0.83
N LEU A 605 17.41 5.17 -0.94
CA LEU A 605 17.21 6.58 -1.31
C LEU A 605 17.90 7.53 -0.31
N MET A 606 17.63 7.39 0.99
CA MET A 606 18.24 8.22 2.04
C MET A 606 19.76 8.11 2.04
N PHE A 607 20.29 6.88 1.89
CA PHE A 607 21.72 6.64 1.79
C PHE A 607 22.32 7.33 0.56
N GLY A 608 21.64 7.23 -0.59
CA GLY A 608 22.03 7.90 -1.83
C GLY A 608 22.13 9.41 -1.65
N VAL A 609 21.06 10.06 -1.17
CA VAL A 609 21.01 11.51 -0.92
C VAL A 609 22.08 11.94 0.08
N GLY A 610 22.20 11.25 1.21
CA GLY A 610 23.22 11.56 2.23
C GLY A 610 24.65 11.49 1.68
N SER A 611 24.93 10.47 0.85
CA SER A 611 26.23 10.33 0.16
C SER A 611 26.50 11.48 -0.80
N CYS A 612 25.47 11.98 -1.50
CA CYS A 612 25.58 13.13 -2.40
C CYS A 612 25.91 14.40 -1.62
N LEU A 613 25.16 14.68 -0.56
CA LEU A 613 25.35 15.87 0.29
C LEU A 613 26.75 15.88 0.92
N ALA A 614 27.19 14.74 1.45
CA ALA A 614 28.55 14.59 1.99
C ALA A 614 29.62 14.86 0.93
N THR A 615 29.41 14.37 -0.30
CA THR A 615 30.35 14.59 -1.40
C THR A 615 30.39 16.05 -1.84
N LEU A 616 29.23 16.70 -1.93
CA LEU A 616 29.12 18.14 -2.22
C LEU A 616 29.81 18.96 -1.14
N ALA A 617 29.62 18.65 0.14
CA ALA A 617 30.29 19.32 1.25
C ALA A 617 31.82 19.19 1.15
N VAL A 618 32.34 17.99 0.88
CA VAL A 618 33.77 17.74 0.68
C VAL A 618 34.32 18.50 -0.54
N TRP A 619 33.56 18.54 -1.63
CA TRP A 619 33.94 19.28 -2.84
C TRP A 619 33.99 20.79 -2.58
N SER A 620 32.96 21.35 -1.95
CA SER A 620 32.87 22.77 -1.57
C SER A 620 33.98 23.15 -0.60
N PHE A 621 34.25 22.33 0.41
CA PHE A 621 35.35 22.53 1.35
C PHE A 621 36.71 22.51 0.64
N ARG A 622 36.96 21.54 -0.25
CA ARG A 622 38.20 21.50 -1.04
C ARG A 622 38.35 22.69 -1.97
N ARG A 623 37.25 23.19 -2.54
CA ARG A 623 37.25 24.39 -3.39
C ARG A 623 37.52 25.64 -2.56
N PHE A 624 36.93 25.76 -1.38
CA PHE A 624 37.18 26.85 -0.43
C PHE A 624 38.63 26.88 0.03
N VAL A 625 39.19 25.73 0.44
CA VAL A 625 40.61 25.60 0.85
C VAL A 625 41.55 25.92 -0.32
N ARG A 626 41.25 25.45 -1.54
CA ARG A 626 42.05 25.81 -2.72
C ARG A 626 41.95 27.29 -3.09
N GLY A 627 40.78 27.90 -2.89
CA GLY A 627 40.57 29.33 -3.13
C GLY A 627 41.30 30.20 -2.11
N THR A 628 41.32 29.80 -0.84
CA THR A 628 42.05 30.51 0.23
C THR A 628 43.56 30.34 0.14
N VAL A 629 44.05 29.17 -0.31
CA VAL A 629 45.48 28.94 -0.58
C VAL A 629 45.95 29.60 -1.89
N ALA A 630 45.03 29.94 -2.80
CA ALA A 630 45.36 30.70 -4.01
C ALA A 630 45.29 32.23 -3.80
N SER A 631 44.69 32.68 -2.69
CA SER A 631 44.58 34.11 -2.30
C SER A 631 45.55 34.54 -1.19
N ALA A 632 46.27 33.58 -0.59
CA ALA A 632 47.35 33.78 0.37
C ALA A 632 48.68 33.43 -0.30
#